data_AF-A0A674JVF8-F1
#
_entry.id   AF-A0A674JVF8-F1
#
_cell.length_a   1.000
_cell.length_b   1.000
_cell.length_c   1.000
_cell.angle_alpha   90.00
_cell.angle_beta   90.00
_cell.angle_gamma   90.00
#
_symmetry.space_group_name_H-M   'P 1'
#
loop_
_entity.id
_entity.type
_entity.pdbx_description
1 polymer ?
#
loop_
_entity_poly.entity_id
_entity_poly.type
_entity_poly.pdbx_seq_one_letter_code
_entity_poly.pdbx_strand_id
1 'polypeptide(L)'
;FLPQSGSAVCTRLQFDWCVKSQLVDLLKEGLWEELLDTYQPEIYISDWWGAQEDCGCKYSICVRLLGANKRTVIAEFQANSDAIQQWNDAQYHQVSYRFRQYGRGVRYVHFLHRGKETRFRPGHYGARITNSTVMVKLS
;
A
#
# COMPACT_ATOMS: atom_id res chain seq x y z
N PHE A 1 -2.65 5.65 -14.30
CA PHE A 1 -4.08 5.86 -14.01
C PHE A 1 -4.20 6.39 -12.59
N LEU A 2 -4.75 7.60 -12.41
CA LEU A 2 -4.99 8.16 -11.07
C LEU A 2 -6.24 7.48 -10.49
N PRO A 3 -6.19 6.77 -9.36
CA PRO A 3 -7.36 6.14 -8.80
C PRO A 3 -8.24 7.18 -8.09
N GLN A 4 -9.55 7.08 -8.32
CA GLN A 4 -10.57 7.89 -7.66
C GLN A 4 -10.58 7.65 -6.14
N SER A 5 -10.79 8.75 -5.41
CA SER A 5 -10.68 8.90 -3.97
C SER A 5 -11.74 8.10 -3.19
N GLY A 6 -11.41 6.87 -2.80
CA GLY A 6 -12.07 6.19 -1.69
C GLY A 6 -11.60 6.78 -0.36
N SER A 7 -12.44 7.60 0.28
CA SER A 7 -12.21 8.09 1.64
C SER A 7 -12.39 6.94 2.64
N ALA A 8 -11.33 6.58 3.36
CA ALA A 8 -11.40 5.58 4.43
C ALA A 8 -11.78 6.31 5.73
N VAL A 9 -12.93 5.99 6.29
CA VAL A 9 -13.41 6.54 7.57
C VAL A 9 -12.92 5.64 8.71
N CYS A 10 -12.07 6.19 9.59
CA CYS A 10 -11.60 5.53 10.80
C CYS A 10 -12.59 5.78 11.96
N THR A 11 -13.22 4.73 12.48
CA THR A 11 -14.06 4.81 13.69
C THR A 11 -13.22 4.60 14.97
N ARG A 12 -13.10 5.71 15.70
CA ARG A 12 -12.60 5.98 17.06
C ARG A 12 -12.47 4.79 18.04
N LEU A 13 -11.26 4.26 18.19
CA LEU A 13 -10.55 4.04 19.48
C LEU A 13 -9.05 4.33 19.24
N GLN A 14 -8.58 5.46 19.78
CA GLN A 14 -7.44 6.29 19.30
C GLN A 14 -6.00 5.81 19.61
N PHE A 15 -5.70 4.51 19.48
CA PHE A 15 -4.30 4.02 19.49
C PHE A 15 -4.04 2.88 18.53
N ASP A 16 -5.03 2.46 17.76
CA ASP A 16 -4.89 1.34 16.87
C ASP A 16 -4.44 1.78 15.47
N TRP A 17 -4.03 0.81 14.68
CA TRP A 17 -3.69 1.03 13.29
C TRP A 17 -4.90 1.53 12.51
N CYS A 18 -4.77 2.70 11.89
CA CYS A 18 -5.65 3.11 10.81
C CYS A 18 -5.25 2.34 9.56
N VAL A 19 -6.11 1.45 9.09
CA VAL A 19 -5.84 0.58 7.93
C VAL A 19 -6.68 1.03 6.75
N LYS A 20 -6.08 1.07 5.56
CA LYS A 20 -6.78 1.15 4.29
C LYS A 20 -6.27 0.06 3.37
N SER A 21 -7.20 -0.60 2.67
CA SER A 21 -6.89 -1.66 1.73
C SER A 21 -7.70 -1.53 0.45
N GLN A 22 -7.11 -1.94 -0.66
CA GLN A 22 -7.78 -2.04 -1.96
C GLN A 22 -7.38 -3.36 -2.64
N LEU A 23 -8.36 -4.02 -3.24
CA LEU A 23 -8.15 -5.19 -4.08
C LEU A 23 -8.35 -4.77 -5.55
N VAL A 24 -7.28 -4.80 -6.33
CA VAL A 24 -7.30 -4.47 -7.76
C VAL A 24 -7.46 -5.74 -8.57
N ASP A 25 -8.45 -5.77 -9.46
CA ASP A 25 -8.69 -6.87 -10.40
C ASP A 25 -7.95 -6.59 -11.70
N LEU A 26 -6.82 -7.27 -11.91
CA LEU A 26 -5.93 -6.98 -13.03
C LEU A 26 -6.58 -7.25 -14.39
N LEU A 27 -7.52 -8.21 -14.45
CA LEU A 27 -8.22 -8.51 -15.69
C LEU A 27 -9.23 -7.41 -16.04
N LYS A 28 -9.92 -6.86 -15.03
CA LYS A 28 -10.82 -5.72 -15.23
C LYS A 28 -10.10 -4.43 -15.61
N GLU A 29 -8.84 -4.28 -15.19
CA GLU A 29 -7.98 -3.17 -15.63
C GLU A 29 -7.42 -3.37 -17.07
N GLY A 30 -7.82 -4.44 -17.76
CA GLY A 30 -7.50 -4.68 -19.17
C GLY A 30 -6.29 -5.57 -19.44
N LEU A 31 -5.70 -6.19 -18.40
CA LEU A 31 -4.67 -7.21 -18.57
C LEU A 31 -5.33 -8.56 -18.88
N TRP A 32 -4.63 -9.46 -19.58
CA TRP A 32 -5.14 -10.79 -19.88
C TRP A 32 -4.27 -11.89 -19.27
N GLU A 33 -4.81 -13.11 -19.19
CA GLU A 33 -4.18 -14.21 -18.47
C GLU A 33 -2.81 -14.58 -19.02
N GLU A 34 -2.68 -14.69 -20.35
CA GLU A 34 -1.41 -15.03 -20.99
C GLU A 34 -0.32 -13.98 -20.74
N LEU A 35 -0.68 -12.69 -20.71
CA LEU A 35 0.23 -11.62 -20.33
C LEU A 35 0.77 -11.83 -18.90
N LEU A 36 -0.13 -12.08 -17.95
CA LEU A 36 0.23 -12.23 -16.54
C LEU A 36 0.95 -13.56 -16.25
N ASP A 37 0.59 -14.63 -16.95
CA ASP A 37 1.09 -15.98 -16.67
C ASP A 37 2.40 -16.27 -17.41
N THR A 38 2.53 -15.83 -18.66
CA THR A 38 3.67 -16.17 -19.52
C THR A 38 4.71 -15.05 -19.50
N TYR A 39 4.30 -13.81 -19.79
CA TYR A 39 5.23 -12.68 -19.90
C TYR A 39 5.60 -12.11 -18.53
N GLN A 40 4.72 -12.24 -17.54
CA GLN A 40 4.93 -11.80 -16.15
C GLN A 40 5.50 -10.37 -16.06
N PRO A 41 4.82 -9.37 -16.67
CA PRO A 41 5.31 -7.99 -16.67
C PRO A 41 5.47 -7.49 -15.25
N GLU A 42 6.44 -6.61 -15.05
CA GLU A 42 6.78 -6.14 -13.71
C GLU A 42 5.62 -5.34 -13.11
N ILE A 43 5.25 -5.72 -11.88
CA ILE A 43 4.24 -5.00 -11.10
C ILE A 43 4.99 -4.14 -10.09
N TYR A 44 4.96 -2.85 -10.33
CA TYR A 44 5.54 -1.82 -9.47
C TYR A 44 4.50 -1.35 -8.47
N ILE A 45 4.96 -1.17 -7.23
CA ILE A 45 4.19 -0.54 -6.19
C ILE A 45 4.99 0.63 -5.62
N SER A 46 4.30 1.69 -5.24
CA SER A 46 4.88 2.75 -4.43
C SER A 46 3.83 3.36 -3.52
N ASP A 47 4.28 3.94 -2.42
CA ASP A 47 3.45 4.69 -1.49
C ASP A 47 4.31 5.77 -0.84
N TRP A 48 3.68 6.89 -0.50
CA TRP A 48 4.34 7.97 0.22
C TRP A 48 3.69 8.12 1.58
N TRP A 49 4.52 8.18 2.63
CA TRP A 49 4.06 8.28 3.99
C TRP A 49 4.88 9.28 4.80
N GLY A 50 4.30 9.87 5.82
CA GLY A 50 4.99 10.81 6.70
C GLY A 50 4.16 11.19 7.93
N ALA A 51 4.66 12.15 8.70
CA ALA A 51 3.98 12.72 9.84
C ALA A 51 3.91 14.25 9.69
N GLN A 52 3.04 14.88 10.49
CA GLN A 52 3.16 16.31 10.75
C GLN A 52 4.35 16.56 11.68
N GLU A 53 4.95 17.75 11.57
CA GLU A 53 6.12 18.17 12.35
C GLU A 53 5.95 17.89 13.86
N ASP A 54 4.79 18.23 14.44
CA ASP A 54 4.52 18.07 15.86
C ASP A 54 3.93 16.71 16.26
N CYS A 55 3.93 15.74 15.35
CA CYS A 55 3.41 14.38 15.55
C CYS A 55 4.50 13.32 15.35
N GLY A 56 4.34 12.15 15.95
CA GLY A 56 5.13 10.96 15.58
C GLY A 56 4.22 9.88 15.02
N CYS A 57 4.74 9.05 14.12
CA CYS A 57 3.96 7.98 13.51
C CYS A 57 4.77 6.71 13.24
N LYS A 58 4.06 5.59 13.09
CA LYS A 58 4.54 4.35 12.49
C LYS A 58 3.76 4.07 11.22
N TYR A 59 4.43 3.50 10.24
CA TYR A 59 3.85 3.10 8.97
C TYR A 59 4.14 1.63 8.68
N SER A 60 3.20 0.98 8.00
CA SER A 60 3.34 -0.41 7.57
C SER A 60 2.58 -0.61 6.26
N ILE A 61 3.17 -1.35 5.33
CA ILE A 61 2.59 -1.72 4.05
C ILE A 61 2.71 -3.22 3.84
N CYS A 62 1.66 -3.82 3.30
CA CYS A 62 1.63 -5.20 2.83
C CYS A 62 0.94 -5.22 1.47
N VAL A 63 1.65 -5.65 0.44
CA VAL A 63 1.08 -5.84 -0.90
C VAL A 63 1.22 -7.29 -1.30
N ARG A 64 0.12 -7.90 -1.74
CA ARG A 64 0.06 -9.31 -2.17
C ARG A 64 -0.38 -9.41 -3.62
N LEU A 65 0.30 -10.24 -4.38
CA LEU A 65 -0.21 -10.77 -5.63
C LEU A 65 -1.01 -12.02 -5.33
N LEU A 66 -2.28 -12.04 -5.73
CA LEU A 66 -3.21 -13.12 -5.40
C LEU A 66 -3.72 -13.85 -6.65
N GLY A 67 -3.99 -15.14 -6.47
CA GLY A 67 -4.63 -15.97 -7.49
C GLY A 67 -6.12 -15.68 -7.69
N ALA A 68 -6.74 -16.35 -8.65
CA ALA A 68 -8.15 -16.17 -9.03
C ALA A 68 -9.14 -16.30 -7.86
N ASN A 69 -8.82 -17.13 -6.85
CA ASN A 69 -9.64 -17.33 -5.65
C ASN A 69 -9.54 -16.19 -4.62
N LYS A 70 -8.76 -15.13 -4.88
CA LYS A 70 -8.52 -13.97 -3.99
C LYS A 70 -7.91 -14.34 -2.63
N ARG A 71 -7.36 -15.55 -2.48
CA ARG A 71 -6.83 -16.09 -1.21
C ARG A 71 -5.41 -16.65 -1.36
N THR A 72 -5.14 -17.39 -2.44
CA THR A 72 -3.80 -17.92 -2.72
C THR A 72 -2.84 -16.76 -2.90
N VAL A 73 -1.88 -16.63 -2.01
CA VAL A 73 -0.80 -15.65 -2.11
C VAL A 73 0.28 -16.23 -3.01
N ILE A 74 0.51 -15.56 -4.14
CA ILE A 74 1.53 -15.95 -5.12
C ILE A 74 2.85 -15.25 -4.81
N ALA A 75 2.78 -13.97 -4.47
CA ALA A 75 3.92 -13.20 -3.99
C ALA A 75 3.46 -12.17 -2.96
N GLU A 76 4.36 -11.79 -2.07
CA GLU A 76 4.10 -10.80 -1.02
C GLU A 76 5.30 -9.88 -0.84
N PHE A 77 5.00 -8.61 -0.62
CA PHE A 77 5.94 -7.61 -0.14
C PHE A 77 5.40 -7.02 1.17
N GLN A 78 6.25 -6.93 2.17
CA GLN A 78 5.95 -6.23 3.42
C GLN A 78 7.09 -5.30 3.79
N ALA A 79 6.75 -4.11 4.27
CA ALA A 79 7.70 -3.21 4.89
C ALA A 79 7.05 -2.53 6.09
N ASN A 80 7.86 -2.32 7.13
CA ASN A 80 7.50 -1.54 8.30
C ASN A 80 8.51 -0.43 8.43
N SER A 81 8.06 0.77 8.79
CA SER A 81 8.96 1.88 9.06
C SER A 81 9.47 1.83 10.49
N ASP A 82 10.65 2.41 10.70
CA ASP A 82 10.97 2.96 12.01
C ASP A 82 9.99 4.08 12.37
N ALA A 83 9.84 4.34 13.66
CA ALA A 83 8.93 5.39 14.12
C ALA A 83 9.53 6.77 13.82
N ILE A 84 8.78 7.60 13.10
CA ILE A 84 9.06 9.04 13.05
C ILE A 84 8.77 9.61 14.43
N GLN A 85 9.75 10.32 14.99
CA GLN A 85 9.60 11.00 16.27
C GLN A 85 8.81 12.30 16.11
N GLN A 86 8.27 12.78 17.23
CA GLN A 86 7.72 14.11 17.31
C GLN A 86 8.83 15.16 17.13
N TRP A 87 8.46 16.33 16.57
CA TRP A 87 9.39 17.38 16.16
C TRP A 87 10.30 16.89 15.04
N ASN A 88 9.65 16.37 13.99
CA ASN A 88 10.30 15.96 12.75
C ASN A 88 10.26 17.09 11.72
N ASP A 89 10.96 16.90 10.61
CA ASP A 89 11.06 17.80 9.47
C ASP A 89 9.83 17.78 8.52
N ALA A 90 8.76 17.09 8.91
CA ALA A 90 7.54 16.87 8.14
C ALA A 90 7.77 16.32 6.73
N GLN A 91 8.86 15.58 6.53
CA GLN A 91 9.18 14.98 5.24
C GLN A 91 8.30 13.76 4.93
N TYR A 92 8.06 13.55 3.63
CA TYR A 92 7.49 12.31 3.15
C TYR A 92 8.60 11.34 2.77
N HIS A 93 8.44 10.09 3.18
CA HIS A 93 9.26 8.97 2.78
C HIS A 93 8.54 8.13 1.73
N GLN A 94 9.28 7.69 0.74
CA GLN A 94 8.77 6.77 -0.27
C GLN A 94 9.12 5.32 0.10
N VAL A 95 8.13 4.44 0.01
CA VAL A 95 8.36 3.00 -0.13
C VAL A 95 8.07 2.61 -1.56
N SER A 96 8.90 1.76 -2.15
CA SER A 96 8.65 1.20 -3.47
C SER A 96 9.16 -0.24 -3.56
N TYR A 97 8.48 -1.04 -4.39
CA TYR A 97 8.88 -2.41 -4.65
C TYR A 97 8.47 -2.84 -6.05
N ARG A 98 9.15 -3.86 -6.58
CA ARG A 98 8.89 -4.42 -7.90
C ARG A 98 8.78 -5.93 -7.83
N PHE A 99 7.59 -6.44 -8.07
CA PHE A 99 7.40 -7.87 -8.30
C PHE A 99 7.91 -8.22 -9.70
N ARG A 100 8.79 -9.22 -9.77
CA ARG A 100 9.32 -9.81 -11.00
C ARG A 100 9.27 -11.32 -10.86
N GLN A 101 9.12 -12.04 -11.98
CA GLN A 101 9.18 -13.50 -11.99
C GLN A 101 8.28 -14.11 -10.89
N TYR A 102 7.11 -13.53 -10.68
CA TYR A 102 6.22 -13.88 -9.57
C TYR A 102 5.51 -15.21 -9.77
N GLY A 103 5.67 -15.85 -10.92
CA GLY A 103 5.02 -17.10 -11.25
C GLY A 103 3.63 -16.90 -11.85
N ARG A 104 3.01 -18.01 -12.26
CA ARG A 104 1.74 -18.01 -12.98
C ARG A 104 0.56 -17.84 -12.03
N GLY A 105 -0.56 -17.36 -12.56
CA GLY A 105 -1.86 -17.37 -11.90
C GLY A 105 -2.23 -16.07 -11.17
N VAL A 106 -1.42 -15.02 -11.27
CA VAL A 106 -1.74 -13.71 -10.65
C VAL A 106 -2.97 -13.11 -11.32
N ARG A 107 -3.97 -12.73 -10.52
CA ARG A 107 -5.21 -12.09 -10.99
C ARG A 107 -5.57 -10.84 -10.20
N TYR A 108 -5.06 -10.71 -8.97
CA TYR A 108 -5.35 -9.56 -8.13
C TYR A 108 -4.09 -8.99 -7.47
N VAL A 109 -4.12 -7.69 -7.19
CA VAL A 109 -3.20 -7.02 -6.28
C VAL A 109 -3.99 -6.58 -5.06
N HIS A 110 -3.67 -7.12 -3.89
CA HIS A 110 -4.19 -6.63 -2.62
C HIS A 110 -3.19 -5.67 -2.00
N PHE A 111 -3.50 -4.38 -2.04
CA PHE A 111 -2.67 -3.31 -1.50
C PHE A 111 -3.24 -2.88 -0.15
N LEU A 112 -2.47 -3.06 0.92
CA LEU A 112 -2.85 -2.64 2.26
C LEU A 112 -1.75 -1.76 2.84
N HIS A 113 -2.13 -0.58 3.32
CA HIS A 113 -1.25 0.27 4.11
C HIS A 113 -1.91 0.66 5.43
N ARG A 114 -1.10 1.01 6.42
CA ARG A 114 -1.59 1.43 7.71
C ARG A 114 -0.65 2.38 8.41
N GLY A 115 -1.26 3.29 9.17
CA GLY A 115 -0.58 4.29 9.96
C GLY A 115 -1.03 4.22 11.42
N LYS A 116 -0.11 4.53 12.33
CA LYS A 116 -0.41 4.65 13.77
C LYS A 116 0.32 5.84 14.35
N GLU A 117 -0.37 6.67 15.12
CA GLU A 117 0.27 7.74 15.91
C GLU A 117 1.02 7.15 17.10
N THR A 118 2.15 7.77 17.48
CA THR A 118 2.98 7.27 18.59
C THR A 118 2.63 7.89 19.94
N ARG A 119 1.90 9.02 19.99
CA ARG A 119 1.49 9.70 21.24
C ARG A 119 0.10 10.36 21.10
N PHE A 120 -0.68 10.39 22.18
CA PHE A 120 -2.02 11.00 22.23
C PHE A 120 -1.96 12.53 22.28
N ARG A 121 -2.62 13.22 21.34
CA ARG A 121 -2.99 14.63 21.43
C ARG A 121 -4.42 14.85 20.91
N PRO A 122 -5.25 15.67 21.59
CA PRO A 122 -6.57 16.04 21.06
C PRO A 122 -6.42 16.78 19.72
N GLY A 123 -7.02 16.25 18.64
CA GLY A 123 -7.03 16.89 17.32
C GLY A 123 -6.54 16.05 16.13
N HIS A 124 -5.90 14.90 16.39
CA HIS A 124 -5.50 13.79 15.48
C HIS A 124 -5.32 14.06 13.97
N TYR A 125 -4.08 13.87 13.50
CA TYR A 125 -3.72 13.58 12.12
C TYR A 125 -2.77 12.38 12.15
N GLY A 126 -3.30 11.19 11.83
CA GLY A 126 -2.49 9.96 11.75
C GLY A 126 -1.36 10.07 10.74
N ALA A 127 -0.65 8.96 10.49
CA ALA A 127 0.33 8.94 9.41
C ALA A 127 -0.32 9.49 8.12
N ARG A 128 0.33 10.47 7.50
CA ARG A 128 -0.12 11.02 6.22
C ARG A 128 0.31 10.04 5.16
N ILE A 129 -0.63 9.36 4.52
CA ILE A 129 -0.33 8.38 3.47
C ILE A 129 -1.02 8.81 2.19
N THR A 130 -0.26 8.86 1.09
CA THR A 130 -0.72 9.42 -0.18
C THR A 130 0.02 8.84 -1.38
N ASN A 131 -0.50 9.12 -2.57
CA ASN A 131 0.12 8.78 -3.85
C ASN A 131 0.45 7.27 -3.98
N SER A 132 -0.39 6.44 -3.38
CA SER A 132 -0.34 4.98 -3.47
C SER A 132 -0.56 4.56 -4.92
N THR A 133 0.41 3.84 -5.48
CA THR A 133 0.43 3.48 -6.89
C THR A 133 0.64 1.98 -7.05
N VAL A 134 -0.15 1.39 -7.93
CA VAL A 134 0.13 0.10 -8.57
C VAL A 134 0.29 0.37 -10.06
N MET A 135 1.40 -0.07 -10.64
CA MET A 135 1.70 0.15 -12.05
C MET A 135 2.25 -1.15 -12.66
N VAL A 136 1.65 -1.56 -13.78
CA VAL A 136 2.18 -2.67 -14.58
C VAL A 136 2.98 -2.10 -15.73
N LYS A 137 4.25 -2.50 -15.83
CA LYS A 137 5.14 -2.03 -16.90
C LYS A 137 5.25 -3.11 -17.96
N LEU A 138 4.72 -2.79 -19.15
CA LEU A 138 4.97 -3.56 -20.36
C LEU A 138 6.32 -3.10 -20.91
N SER A 139 7.28 -4.02 -20.97
CA SER A 139 8.60 -3.79 -21.58
C SER A 139 8.58 -4.11 -23.07
#